data_AF-A0A8H6JGQ9-F1
#
_entry.id   AF-A0A8H6JGQ9-F1
#
_cell.length_a   1.000
_cell.length_b   1.000
_cell.length_c   1.000
_cell.angle_alpha   90.00
_cell.angle_beta   90.00
_cell.angle_gamma   90.00
#
_symmetry.space_group_name_H-M   'P 1'
#
loop_
_entity.id
_entity.type
_entity.pdbx_description
1 polymer ?
#
loop_
_entity_poly.entity_id
_entity_poly.type
_entity_poly.pdbx_seq_one_letter_code
_entity_poly.pdbx_strand_id
1 'polypeptide(L)'
;MTPKLRFLSQSDLAADARREHRINANSFQQDALTTFNEWQYACFYVHKDSTGNALFVSLARRPVRDALGAWETLTFDDYKQTADDGHNTISIGVCAGDGTIHVAFDHHCDPDGDSLHFRMSRPGVATKPEAHKWTSELFSPTHNQLPGYTKTGQLAVEKIFLETTYPRFVRVDDDLLLSYRIGIAGAGSDHLFKYTSTDGSYAYVGQFLTGVENNPYINGISYANGRLHVSGTYRGFVWYEGVDDPEARQHTVQAGPNGPENNYDLFYVSSGDLGRTLDNSAGERLANLEVGETVFPDAPGLVVCEIPRDSGIMNQEAQAADGEGGWFHVLNRENEVWMHYHRDATGVWAKAALPGPRPTRTGARGDVAVVPGTGTVLFALPGNRDDSLTLVGARPSSQSGSDPEARHEYSELWRADGFSGEPQLEPFVSGGKTMVSMFTRTEEKERRVVVLDFAVDEDGN
;
A
#
# COMPACT_ATOMS: atom_id res chain seq x y z
N MET A 1 -16.90 -7.87 23.89
CA MET A 1 -17.62 -6.64 23.52
C MET A 1 -16.82 -5.96 22.41
N THR A 2 -17.43 -5.13 21.57
CA THR A 2 -16.76 -4.51 20.42
C THR A 2 -15.90 -3.33 20.90
N PRO A 3 -14.60 -3.25 20.56
CA PRO A 3 -13.79 -2.10 20.94
C PRO A 3 -14.43 -0.82 20.40
N LYS A 4 -14.43 0.23 21.22
CA LYS A 4 -14.96 1.52 20.80
C LYS A 4 -13.85 2.31 20.14
N LEU A 5 -14.06 2.69 18.87
CA LEU A 5 -13.26 3.71 18.24
C LEU A 5 -13.80 5.08 18.63
N ARG A 6 -12.96 5.88 19.27
CA ARG A 6 -13.28 7.25 19.63
C ARG A 6 -12.48 8.19 18.75
N PHE A 7 -13.17 8.90 17.86
CA PHE A 7 -12.58 9.97 17.05
C PHE A 7 -11.97 11.04 17.96
N LEU A 8 -10.74 11.44 17.67
CA LEU A 8 -9.98 12.41 18.45
C LEU A 8 -9.81 13.73 17.70
N SER A 9 -9.37 13.66 16.44
CA SER A 9 -9.03 14.84 15.66
C SER A 9 -8.97 14.56 14.16
N GLN A 10 -9.11 15.64 13.39
CA GLN A 10 -8.70 15.72 12.00
C GLN A 10 -7.57 16.73 11.90
N SER A 11 -6.45 16.33 11.29
CA SER A 11 -5.34 17.22 10.96
C SER A 11 -5.35 17.54 9.47
N ASP A 12 -5.39 18.81 9.11
CA ASP A 12 -5.22 19.25 7.73
C ASP A 12 -3.72 19.33 7.40
N LEU A 13 -3.24 18.45 6.51
CA LEU A 13 -1.83 18.42 6.11
C LEU A 13 -1.53 19.45 5.02
N ALA A 14 -2.41 19.52 4.01
CA ALA A 14 -2.26 20.44 2.89
C ALA A 14 -3.57 20.60 2.10
N ALA A 15 -3.61 21.60 1.22
CA ALA A 15 -4.60 21.65 0.16
C ALA A 15 -4.35 20.52 -0.85
N ASP A 16 -5.40 19.76 -1.19
CA ASP A 16 -5.35 18.74 -2.24
C ASP A 16 -5.61 19.39 -3.60
N ALA A 17 -4.76 19.06 -4.57
CA ALA A 17 -4.88 19.57 -5.93
C ALA A 17 -6.16 19.03 -6.61
N ARG A 18 -6.98 19.93 -7.16
CA ARG A 18 -8.10 19.53 -8.03
C ARG A 18 -7.59 19.23 -9.45
N ARG A 19 -7.20 17.97 -9.64
CA ARG A 19 -6.72 17.40 -10.91
C ARG A 19 -7.75 16.49 -11.58
N GLU A 20 -7.49 16.11 -12.83
CA GLU A 20 -8.27 15.09 -13.53
C GLU A 20 -8.07 13.72 -12.88
N HIS A 21 -6.83 13.40 -12.49
CA HIS A 21 -6.51 12.15 -11.84
C HIS A 21 -6.09 12.37 -10.38
N ARG A 22 -6.54 11.45 -9.51
CA ARG A 22 -6.23 11.51 -8.08
C ARG A 22 -4.76 11.16 -7.88
N ILE A 23 -4.00 12.05 -7.24
CA ILE A 23 -2.56 11.84 -6.98
C ILE A 23 -2.24 11.53 -5.51
N ASN A 24 -3.03 12.07 -4.58
CA ASN A 24 -2.94 11.81 -3.15
C ASN A 24 -4.09 10.89 -2.71
N ALA A 25 -3.86 10.08 -1.68
CA ALA A 25 -4.85 9.17 -1.11
C ALA A 25 -5.36 8.16 -2.16
N ASN A 26 -4.41 7.49 -2.82
CA ASN A 26 -4.65 6.28 -3.60
C ASN A 26 -4.27 5.06 -2.73
N SER A 27 -5.03 3.96 -2.80
CA SER A 27 -4.81 2.76 -1.98
C SER A 27 -3.44 2.13 -2.25
N PHE A 28 -2.95 2.21 -3.49
CA PHE A 28 -1.64 1.70 -3.90
C PHE A 28 -0.45 2.60 -3.52
N GLN A 29 -0.66 3.68 -2.78
CA GLN A 29 0.39 4.52 -2.21
C GLN A 29 0.97 3.84 -0.94
N GLN A 30 1.72 2.75 -1.05
CA GLN A 30 2.05 1.89 0.11
C GLN A 30 3.46 2.15 0.68
N ASP A 31 3.65 2.98 1.71
CA ASP A 31 2.62 3.71 2.48
C ASP A 31 2.62 5.22 2.21
N ALA A 32 1.49 5.89 2.42
CA ALA A 32 1.39 7.35 2.49
C ALA A 32 1.59 7.87 3.92
N LEU A 33 1.37 7.01 4.92
CA LEU A 33 1.41 7.29 6.34
C LEU A 33 2.05 6.11 7.07
N THR A 34 3.05 6.35 7.90
CA THR A 34 3.68 5.30 8.71
C THR A 34 4.15 5.83 10.04
N THR A 35 4.08 5.00 11.08
CA THR A 35 4.52 5.31 12.43
C THR A 35 5.78 4.52 12.77
N PHE A 36 6.77 5.21 13.33
CA PHE A 36 8.00 4.61 13.82
C PHE A 36 8.53 5.41 15.01
N ASN A 37 8.92 4.69 16.07
CA ASN A 37 9.60 5.27 17.24
C ASN A 37 8.82 6.47 17.83
N GLU A 38 7.51 6.29 18.01
CA GLU A 38 6.57 7.29 18.55
C GLU A 38 6.48 8.60 17.74
N TRP A 39 6.85 8.54 16.46
CA TRP A 39 6.67 9.59 15.47
C TRP A 39 5.92 9.05 14.26
N GLN A 40 5.04 9.86 13.72
CA GLN A 40 4.31 9.55 12.50
C GLN A 40 4.84 10.39 11.35
N TYR A 41 4.93 9.79 10.18
CA TYR A 41 5.45 10.38 8.96
C TYR A 41 4.42 10.21 7.85
N ALA A 42 4.20 11.27 7.07
CA ALA A 42 3.27 11.26 5.94
C ALA A 42 3.94 11.82 4.68
N CYS A 43 3.52 11.36 3.50
CA CYS A 43 3.95 11.90 2.22
C CYS A 43 2.77 12.25 1.31
N PHE A 44 2.86 13.39 0.64
CA PHE A 44 1.80 13.92 -0.22
C PHE A 44 2.35 14.98 -1.17
N TYR A 45 1.63 15.20 -2.27
CA TYR A 45 1.88 16.29 -3.20
C TYR A 45 1.18 17.57 -2.77
N VAL A 46 1.86 18.71 -2.93
CA VAL A 46 1.30 20.05 -2.72
C VAL A 46 1.66 20.99 -3.85
N HIS A 47 0.83 22.01 -4.07
CA HIS A 47 1.24 23.18 -4.84
C HIS A 47 2.24 24.00 -4.02
N LYS A 48 3.33 24.48 -4.66
CA LYS A 48 4.29 25.38 -3.99
C LYS A 48 3.69 26.76 -3.71
N ASP A 49 2.82 27.24 -4.60
CA ASP A 49 2.11 28.51 -4.46
C ASP A 49 0.68 28.37 -5.00
N SER A 50 -0.21 29.27 -4.59
CA SER A 50 -1.64 29.25 -4.96
C SER A 50 -1.91 29.55 -6.44
N THR A 51 -0.88 29.82 -7.24
CA THR A 51 -0.99 30.26 -8.64
C THR A 51 -0.37 29.29 -9.64
N GLY A 52 0.45 28.35 -9.18
CA GLY A 52 1.19 27.40 -10.00
C GLY A 52 0.48 26.06 -10.11
N ASN A 53 0.54 25.46 -11.29
CA ASN A 53 -0.04 24.13 -11.55
C ASN A 53 0.90 22.97 -11.17
N ALA A 54 2.16 23.26 -10.87
CA ALA A 54 3.15 22.23 -10.54
C ALA A 54 2.97 21.73 -9.11
N LEU A 55 3.03 20.40 -8.95
CA LEU A 55 3.03 19.73 -7.66
C LEU A 55 4.45 19.32 -7.26
N PHE A 56 4.66 19.32 -5.94
CA PHE A 56 5.95 19.03 -5.34
C PHE A 56 5.77 18.00 -4.23
N VAL A 57 6.73 17.08 -4.15
CA VAL A 57 6.76 16.04 -3.12
C VAL A 57 7.00 16.69 -1.76
N SER A 58 6.11 16.41 -0.80
CA SER A 58 6.20 16.91 0.57
C SER A 58 6.15 15.77 1.56
N LEU A 59 6.90 15.92 2.65
CA LEU A 59 6.92 15.01 3.78
C LEU A 59 6.52 15.78 5.04
N ALA A 60 5.62 15.21 5.82
CA ALA A 60 5.26 15.71 7.13
C ALA A 60 5.65 14.72 8.22
N ARG A 61 5.94 15.23 9.42
CA ARG A 61 6.10 14.40 10.62
C ARG A 61 5.46 15.03 11.85
N ARG A 62 5.07 14.23 12.83
CA ARG A 62 4.66 14.69 14.17
C ARG A 62 5.02 13.68 15.24
N PRO A 63 5.26 14.11 16.50
CA PRO A 63 5.32 13.18 17.63
C PRO A 63 3.91 12.69 17.99
N VAL A 64 3.81 11.42 18.40
CA VAL A 64 2.55 10.76 18.80
C VAL A 64 2.64 10.08 20.19
N ARG A 65 3.62 10.46 21.01
CA ARG A 65 3.96 9.87 22.33
C ARG A 65 2.80 9.91 23.35
N ASP A 66 2.67 11.02 24.07
CA ASP A 66 1.65 11.21 25.11
C ASP A 66 0.37 11.85 24.57
N ALA A 67 0.53 12.64 23.51
CA ALA A 67 -0.51 13.35 22.79
C ALA A 67 -0.11 13.52 21.32
N LEU A 68 -1.08 13.83 20.47
CA LEU A 68 -0.85 14.17 19.08
C LEU A 68 -0.18 15.54 19.00
N GLY A 69 1.08 15.56 18.56
CA GLY A 69 1.83 16.80 18.33
C GLY A 69 1.43 17.50 17.03
N ALA A 70 1.95 18.71 16.85
CA ALA A 70 1.80 19.45 15.61
C ALA A 70 2.61 18.80 14.48
N TRP A 71 2.09 18.89 13.25
CA TRP A 71 2.79 18.48 12.05
C TRP A 71 3.86 19.49 11.64
N GLU A 72 5.06 19.00 11.38
CA GLU A 72 6.13 19.72 10.69
C GLU A 72 6.17 19.23 9.24
N THR A 73 6.10 20.12 8.25
CA THR A 73 6.13 19.77 6.82
C THR A 73 7.37 20.34 6.14
N LEU A 74 8.00 19.54 5.28
CA LEU A 74 9.00 19.98 4.31
C LEU A 74 8.50 19.67 2.90
N THR A 75 8.98 20.44 1.93
CA THR A 75 8.70 20.24 0.50
C THR A 75 10.01 20.21 -0.26
N PHE A 76 10.19 19.23 -1.16
CA PHE A 76 11.30 19.20 -2.10
C PHE A 76 10.96 20.10 -3.29
N ASP A 77 11.61 21.25 -3.38
CA ASP A 77 11.27 22.27 -4.36
C ASP A 77 12.10 22.22 -5.65
N ASP A 78 12.98 21.22 -5.73
CA ASP A 78 13.89 20.90 -6.83
C ASP A 78 13.35 19.81 -7.78
N TYR A 79 12.18 19.23 -7.48
CA TYR A 79 11.50 18.26 -8.33
C TYR A 79 10.03 18.64 -8.54
N LYS A 80 9.64 18.82 -9.79
CA LYS A 80 8.25 19.07 -10.19
C LYS A 80 7.68 17.77 -10.72
N GLN A 81 6.51 17.41 -10.21
CA GLN A 81 5.75 16.27 -10.70
C GLN A 81 5.47 16.41 -12.21
N THR A 82 5.68 15.32 -12.96
CA THR A 82 5.84 15.37 -14.42
C THR A 82 4.53 15.32 -15.21
N ALA A 83 3.52 14.60 -14.71
CA ALA A 83 2.26 14.37 -15.43
C ALA A 83 1.01 14.45 -14.54
N ASP A 84 -0.16 14.82 -15.11
CA ASP A 84 -1.44 14.52 -14.45
C ASP A 84 -1.72 13.03 -14.61
N ASP A 85 -1.25 12.23 -13.65
CA ASP A 85 -1.32 10.78 -13.71
C ASP A 85 -1.49 10.22 -12.30
N GLY A 86 -2.58 9.49 -12.03
CA GLY A 86 -2.86 8.97 -10.70
C GLY A 86 -1.91 7.86 -10.23
N HIS A 87 -1.14 7.26 -11.14
CA HIS A 87 -0.16 6.22 -10.84
C HIS A 87 1.09 6.78 -10.16
N ASN A 88 1.39 8.05 -10.41
CA ASN A 88 2.59 8.79 -10.02
C ASN A 88 2.62 9.18 -8.53
N THR A 89 2.21 8.24 -7.67
CA THR A 89 2.13 8.35 -6.21
C THR A 89 3.50 8.58 -5.54
N ILE A 90 3.49 8.83 -4.22
CA ILE A 90 4.68 8.90 -3.37
C ILE A 90 4.56 7.82 -2.31
N SER A 91 5.54 6.94 -2.16
CA SER A 91 5.59 5.98 -1.04
C SER A 91 6.70 6.35 -0.08
N ILE A 92 6.44 6.22 1.22
CA ILE A 92 7.42 6.44 2.29
C ILE A 92 7.72 5.13 3.03
N GLY A 93 9.00 4.91 3.34
CA GLY A 93 9.47 3.80 4.16
C GLY A 93 10.43 4.27 5.24
N VAL A 94 10.41 3.64 6.41
CA VAL A 94 11.35 3.93 7.50
C VAL A 94 12.09 2.66 7.86
N CYS A 95 13.41 2.65 7.66
CA CYS A 95 14.27 1.55 8.07
C CYS A 95 14.53 1.62 9.58
N ALA A 96 14.22 0.54 10.31
CA ALA A 96 14.28 0.55 11.76
C ALA A 96 15.71 0.56 12.31
N GLY A 97 16.63 -0.16 11.66
CA GLY A 97 17.98 -0.38 12.17
C GLY A 97 18.85 0.89 12.18
N ASP A 98 18.70 1.76 11.17
CA ASP A 98 19.48 3.00 11.07
C ASP A 98 18.65 4.28 11.14
N GLY A 99 17.32 4.19 11.10
CA GLY A 99 16.42 5.34 11.13
C GLY A 99 16.44 6.19 9.86
N THR A 100 16.88 5.64 8.73
CA THR A 100 16.74 6.32 7.43
C THR A 100 15.29 6.32 6.96
N ILE A 101 14.89 7.42 6.33
CA ILE A 101 13.58 7.60 5.70
C ILE A 101 13.79 7.53 4.19
N HIS A 102 13.10 6.61 3.52
CA HIS A 102 13.17 6.33 2.10
C HIS A 102 11.90 6.83 1.43
N VAL A 103 12.05 7.46 0.26
CA VAL A 103 10.93 8.04 -0.48
C VAL A 103 11.10 7.73 -1.96
N ALA A 104 10.07 7.19 -2.57
CA ALA A 104 10.01 6.87 -3.99
C ALA A 104 8.74 7.49 -4.58
N PHE A 105 8.83 8.12 -5.76
CA PHE A 105 7.72 8.92 -6.28
C PHE A 105 7.70 9.05 -7.81
N ASP A 106 6.55 9.47 -8.34
CA ASP A 106 6.38 9.92 -9.72
C ASP A 106 6.80 8.86 -10.76
N HIS A 107 6.21 7.66 -10.66
CA HIS A 107 6.52 6.50 -11.50
C HIS A 107 5.27 5.97 -12.21
N HIS A 108 5.30 5.87 -13.54
CA HIS A 108 4.31 5.12 -14.34
C HIS A 108 4.87 4.68 -15.69
N CYS A 109 5.92 3.83 -15.68
CA CYS A 109 6.54 3.30 -16.90
C CYS A 109 6.82 4.40 -17.95
N ASP A 110 7.53 5.47 -17.56
CA ASP A 110 7.72 6.61 -18.46
C ASP A 110 8.63 6.21 -19.64
N PRO A 111 8.10 6.18 -20.87
CA PRO A 111 8.86 5.68 -22.00
C PRO A 111 9.84 6.71 -22.56
N ASP A 112 9.80 7.95 -22.07
CA ASP A 112 10.77 8.99 -22.42
C ASP A 112 12.07 8.88 -21.57
N GLY A 113 12.19 7.80 -20.79
CA GLY A 113 13.40 7.40 -20.06
C GLY A 113 13.49 7.96 -18.65
N ASP A 114 12.36 8.35 -18.06
CA ASP A 114 12.38 8.88 -16.71
C ASP A 114 12.74 7.75 -15.74
N SER A 115 13.88 7.98 -15.10
CA SER A 115 14.54 6.98 -14.29
C SER A 115 13.95 7.01 -12.89
N LEU A 116 13.94 5.88 -12.18
CA LEU A 116 13.60 5.77 -10.75
C LEU A 116 13.77 7.08 -9.96
N HIS A 117 12.73 7.80 -9.57
CA HIS A 117 12.90 8.90 -8.60
C HIS A 117 12.92 8.40 -7.16
N PHE A 118 14.08 8.54 -6.51
CA PHE A 118 14.29 8.08 -5.15
C PHE A 118 15.06 9.10 -4.31
N ARG A 119 14.69 9.21 -3.02
CA ARG A 119 15.41 9.99 -2.01
C ARG A 119 15.55 9.19 -0.71
N MET A 120 16.63 9.45 0.01
CA MET A 120 16.89 8.85 1.32
C MET A 120 17.39 9.91 2.30
N SER A 121 16.92 9.87 3.54
CA SER A 121 17.44 10.73 4.60
C SER A 121 18.82 10.26 5.09
N ARG A 122 19.52 11.13 5.83
CA ARG A 122 20.69 10.72 6.61
C ARG A 122 20.29 9.67 7.67
N PRO A 123 21.20 8.75 8.05
CA PRO A 123 20.97 7.87 9.19
C PRO A 123 20.69 8.65 10.48
N GLY A 124 19.86 8.08 11.34
CA GLY A 124 19.48 8.64 12.63
C GLY A 124 18.23 9.53 12.61
N VAL A 125 17.73 9.93 11.43
CA VAL A 125 16.64 10.91 11.32
C VAL A 125 15.35 10.42 12.00
N ALA A 126 14.98 9.15 11.83
CA ALA A 126 13.77 8.59 12.43
C ALA A 126 13.99 7.94 13.80
N THR A 127 15.22 7.57 14.15
CA THR A 127 15.56 7.03 15.49
C THR A 127 15.81 8.13 16.52
N LYS A 128 16.21 9.33 16.08
CA LYS A 128 16.41 10.52 16.93
C LYS A 128 15.77 11.77 16.31
N PRO A 129 14.45 11.77 16.03
CA PRO A 129 13.79 12.83 15.26
C PRO A 129 13.94 14.23 15.86
N GLU A 130 13.93 14.34 17.19
CA GLU A 130 14.12 15.60 17.92
C GLU A 130 15.53 16.19 17.78
N ALA A 131 16.53 15.38 17.41
CA ALA A 131 17.90 15.85 17.17
C ALA A 131 18.07 16.52 15.80
N HIS A 132 17.05 16.45 14.94
CA HIS A 132 17.09 16.94 13.57
C HIS A 132 16.02 18.00 13.34
N LYS A 133 16.43 19.15 12.81
CA LYS A 133 15.49 20.15 12.27
C LYS A 133 14.85 19.57 11.00
N TRP A 134 13.53 19.58 10.91
CA TRP A 134 12.81 19.02 9.75
C TRP A 134 12.96 19.91 8.50
N THR A 135 13.96 19.63 7.67
CA THR A 135 14.22 20.34 6.41
C THR A 135 14.63 19.37 5.31
N SER A 136 14.50 19.79 4.04
CA SER A 136 14.89 19.00 2.87
C SER A 136 16.39 18.64 2.85
N GLU A 137 17.25 19.39 3.55
CA GLU A 137 18.69 19.12 3.68
C GLU A 137 19.02 17.80 4.40
N LEU A 138 18.04 17.21 5.09
CA LEU A 138 18.17 15.88 5.68
C LEU A 138 18.21 14.77 4.63
N PHE A 139 17.74 15.03 3.41
CA PHE A 139 17.59 14.06 2.34
C PHE A 139 18.60 14.27 1.22
N SER A 140 18.87 13.19 0.50
CA SER A 140 19.61 13.26 -0.76
C SER A 140 18.87 14.10 -1.81
N PRO A 141 19.56 14.57 -2.86
CA PRO A 141 18.92 14.91 -4.13
C PRO A 141 18.11 13.73 -4.67
N THR A 142 17.23 13.99 -5.66
CA THR A 142 16.58 12.91 -6.41
C THR A 142 17.64 12.08 -7.14
N HIS A 143 17.72 10.80 -6.82
CA HIS A 143 18.57 9.83 -7.49
C HIS A 143 17.75 8.99 -8.45
N ASN A 144 18.38 8.59 -9.56
CA ASN A 144 17.87 7.66 -10.57
C ASN A 144 18.24 6.19 -10.33
N GLN A 145 18.72 5.87 -9.13
CA GLN A 145 19.20 4.55 -8.76
C GLN A 145 19.09 4.38 -7.24
N LEU A 146 19.03 3.13 -6.79
CA LEU A 146 19.08 2.80 -5.37
C LEU A 146 20.53 2.83 -4.85
N PRO A 147 20.76 3.21 -3.57
CA PRO A 147 22.06 3.05 -2.91
C PRO A 147 22.61 1.63 -3.09
N GLY A 148 23.91 1.49 -3.36
CA GLY A 148 24.55 0.20 -3.65
C GLY A 148 24.69 -0.12 -5.15
N TYR A 149 23.89 0.51 -6.00
CA TYR A 149 24.03 0.39 -7.45
C TYR A 149 24.90 1.52 -8.00
N THR A 150 26.03 1.17 -8.62
CA THR A 150 26.82 2.09 -9.45
C THR A 150 26.70 1.65 -10.90
N LYS A 151 26.62 2.61 -11.83
CA LYS A 151 26.47 2.46 -13.30
C LYS A 151 27.51 1.59 -14.05
N THR A 152 28.27 0.76 -13.34
CA THR A 152 29.38 -0.03 -13.87
C THR A 152 29.15 -1.51 -13.60
N GLY A 153 28.33 -2.15 -14.44
CA GLY A 153 28.41 -3.60 -14.65
C GLY A 153 27.12 -4.42 -14.46
N GLN A 154 26.02 -3.81 -14.01
CA GLN A 154 24.73 -4.50 -13.80
C GLN A 154 23.67 -3.99 -14.78
N LEU A 155 23.99 -3.97 -16.07
CA LEU A 155 23.14 -3.46 -17.17
C LEU A 155 21.70 -4.00 -17.19
N ALA A 156 21.43 -5.16 -16.55
CA ALA A 156 20.09 -5.71 -16.42
C ALA A 156 19.22 -5.00 -15.36
N VAL A 157 19.81 -4.55 -14.24
CA VAL A 157 19.06 -3.85 -13.17
C VAL A 157 18.85 -2.37 -13.49
N GLU A 158 19.73 -1.76 -14.27
CA GLU A 158 19.54 -0.38 -14.73
C GLU A 158 18.31 -0.24 -15.64
N LYS A 159 18.00 -1.27 -16.44
CA LYS A 159 16.77 -1.31 -17.26
C LYS A 159 15.50 -1.44 -16.42
N ILE A 160 15.58 -2.18 -15.31
CA ILE A 160 14.48 -2.31 -14.36
C ILE A 160 14.01 -0.93 -13.87
N PHE A 161 14.93 0.00 -13.62
CA PHE A 161 14.62 1.35 -13.13
C PHE A 161 13.98 2.30 -14.15
N LEU A 162 13.82 1.89 -15.42
CA LEU A 162 13.18 2.69 -16.46
C LEU A 162 11.67 2.41 -16.57
N GLU A 163 11.22 1.26 -16.09
CA GLU A 163 9.84 0.78 -16.27
C GLU A 163 9.13 0.58 -14.94
N THR A 164 9.60 1.26 -13.88
CA THR A 164 9.02 1.11 -12.54
C THR A 164 7.65 1.78 -12.43
N THR A 165 6.75 1.14 -11.69
CA THR A 165 5.48 1.70 -11.21
C THR A 165 5.18 1.13 -9.80
N TYR A 166 4.40 1.85 -9.01
CA TYR A 166 3.92 1.43 -7.68
C TYR A 166 5.04 1.06 -6.69
N PRO A 167 5.88 2.03 -6.26
CA PRO A 167 6.82 1.78 -5.18
C PRO A 167 6.11 1.31 -3.92
N ARG A 168 6.62 0.27 -3.26
CA ARG A 168 6.11 -0.19 -1.97
C ARG A 168 7.24 -0.46 -1.00
N PHE A 169 7.20 0.19 0.17
CA PHE A 169 8.16 -0.07 1.23
C PHE A 169 7.57 -1.01 2.28
N VAL A 170 8.38 -1.94 2.80
CA VAL A 170 7.97 -2.83 3.88
C VAL A 170 9.06 -2.88 4.93
N ARG A 171 8.77 -2.40 6.13
CA ARG A 171 9.70 -2.50 7.27
C ARG A 171 9.80 -3.97 7.70
N VAL A 172 11.03 -4.51 7.72
CA VAL A 172 11.28 -5.91 8.11
C VAL A 172 12.45 -5.96 9.08
N ASP A 173 12.21 -6.38 10.32
CA ASP A 173 13.23 -6.36 11.38
C ASP A 173 13.97 -4.99 11.43
N ASP A 174 15.30 -5.01 11.34
CA ASP A 174 16.17 -3.82 11.27
C ASP A 174 16.40 -3.29 9.84
N ASP A 175 15.78 -3.90 8.83
CA ASP A 175 15.99 -3.66 7.41
C ASP A 175 14.71 -3.10 6.74
N LEU A 176 14.76 -2.91 5.42
CA LEU A 176 13.62 -2.42 4.63
C LEU A 176 13.55 -3.17 3.29
N LEU A 177 12.36 -3.58 2.87
CA LEU A 177 12.12 -4.06 1.51
C LEU A 177 11.54 -2.95 0.65
N LEU A 178 11.83 -3.02 -0.64
CA LEU A 178 11.24 -2.17 -1.67
C LEU A 178 10.75 -3.05 -2.83
N SER A 179 9.50 -2.89 -3.20
CA SER A 179 8.91 -3.53 -4.37
C SER A 179 8.51 -2.52 -5.44
N TYR A 180 8.69 -2.91 -6.70
CA TYR A 180 8.16 -2.21 -7.87
C TYR A 180 7.47 -3.21 -8.79
N ARG A 181 6.41 -2.76 -9.46
CA ARG A 181 5.91 -3.42 -10.67
C ARG A 181 6.69 -2.91 -11.87
N ILE A 182 7.11 -3.82 -12.75
CA ILE A 182 7.87 -3.54 -13.97
C ILE A 182 7.16 -4.18 -15.16
N GLY A 183 7.13 -3.47 -16.28
CA GLY A 183 6.58 -3.96 -17.54
C GLY A 183 5.17 -3.47 -17.86
N ILE A 184 4.65 -3.95 -19.00
CA ILE A 184 3.44 -3.41 -19.65
C ILE A 184 2.19 -4.25 -19.40
N ALA A 185 1.04 -3.77 -19.86
CA ALA A 185 -0.21 -4.51 -19.79
C ALA A 185 -0.10 -5.88 -20.48
N GLY A 186 -0.26 -6.96 -19.70
CA GLY A 186 -0.26 -8.34 -20.16
C GLY A 186 1.03 -9.09 -19.84
N ALA A 187 2.03 -8.39 -19.30
CA ALA A 187 3.34 -8.93 -18.93
C ALA A 187 4.00 -8.19 -17.74
N GLY A 188 3.22 -7.46 -16.93
CA GLY A 188 3.75 -6.79 -15.74
C GLY A 188 4.19 -7.80 -14.67
N SER A 189 5.32 -7.56 -14.03
CA SER A 189 5.91 -8.42 -13.01
C SER A 189 6.31 -7.60 -11.77
N ASP A 190 6.21 -8.19 -10.58
CA ASP A 190 6.64 -7.52 -9.35
C ASP A 190 8.06 -7.98 -8.94
N HIS A 191 8.90 -7.01 -8.59
CA HIS A 191 10.32 -7.18 -8.29
C HIS A 191 10.60 -6.71 -6.87
N LEU A 192 11.50 -7.41 -6.17
CA LEU A 192 11.82 -7.17 -4.78
C LEU A 192 13.29 -6.80 -4.59
N PHE A 193 13.53 -5.75 -3.80
CA PHE A 193 14.84 -5.31 -3.34
C PHE A 193 14.86 -5.29 -1.81
N LYS A 194 16.02 -5.53 -1.22
CA LYS A 194 16.25 -5.45 0.22
C LYS A 194 17.33 -4.41 0.51
N TYR A 195 16.97 -3.40 1.29
CA TYR A 195 17.92 -2.51 1.95
C TYR A 195 18.44 -3.16 3.22
N THR A 196 19.73 -3.06 3.49
CA THR A 196 20.26 -3.37 4.82
C THR A 196 20.80 -2.14 5.53
N SER A 197 20.38 -1.97 6.79
CA SER A 197 20.85 -0.89 7.65
C SER A 197 22.32 -1.01 8.03
N THR A 198 22.93 -2.19 7.83
CA THR A 198 24.34 -2.43 8.22
C THR A 198 25.33 -1.73 7.30
N ASP A 199 25.09 -1.72 5.99
CA ASP A 199 25.96 -1.08 5.01
C ASP A 199 25.30 0.10 4.26
N GLY A 200 23.99 0.29 4.45
CA GLY A 200 23.24 1.39 3.86
C GLY A 200 23.00 1.21 2.36
N SER A 201 22.89 -0.03 1.87
CA SER A 201 22.71 -0.35 0.45
C SER A 201 21.52 -1.28 0.18
N TYR A 202 20.99 -1.21 -1.04
CA TYR A 202 19.99 -2.13 -1.57
C TYR A 202 20.66 -3.26 -2.36
N ALA A 203 20.10 -4.46 -2.23
CA ALA A 203 20.38 -5.63 -3.06
C ALA A 203 19.09 -6.16 -3.70
N TYR A 204 19.19 -6.61 -4.94
CA TYR A 204 18.08 -7.22 -5.66
C TYR A 204 17.84 -8.63 -5.12
N VAL A 205 16.60 -8.94 -4.75
CA VAL A 205 16.20 -10.25 -4.26
C VAL A 205 15.71 -11.11 -5.42
N GLY A 206 14.84 -10.57 -6.27
CA GLY A 206 14.32 -11.29 -7.44
C GLY A 206 12.97 -10.76 -7.93
N GLN A 207 12.49 -11.35 -9.02
CA GLN A 207 11.14 -11.17 -9.54
C GLN A 207 10.25 -12.20 -8.85
N PHE A 208 9.32 -11.78 -8.00
CA PHE A 208 8.57 -12.70 -7.15
C PHE A 208 7.18 -13.07 -7.71
N LEU A 209 6.67 -12.29 -8.66
CA LEU A 209 5.45 -12.59 -9.42
C LEU A 209 5.68 -12.27 -10.89
N THR A 210 5.24 -13.16 -11.79
CA THR A 210 5.32 -12.98 -13.24
C THR A 210 3.95 -12.89 -13.87
N GLY A 211 3.72 -11.90 -14.72
CA GLY A 211 2.58 -11.85 -15.64
C GLY A 211 2.84 -12.64 -16.92
N VAL A 212 1.89 -13.50 -17.32
CA VAL A 212 1.91 -14.24 -18.60
C VAL A 212 0.52 -14.19 -19.21
N GLU A 213 0.34 -13.41 -20.27
CA GLU A 213 -0.99 -13.11 -20.85
C GLU A 213 -1.99 -12.56 -19.80
N ASN A 214 -1.45 -11.99 -18.73
CA ASN A 214 -2.17 -11.35 -17.63
C ASN A 214 -1.21 -10.43 -16.86
N ASN A 215 -1.73 -9.73 -15.86
CA ASN A 215 -0.92 -9.00 -14.90
C ASN A 215 -1.34 -9.40 -13.47
N PRO A 216 -0.43 -9.87 -12.61
CA PRO A 216 -0.66 -9.84 -11.18
C PRO A 216 -0.75 -8.38 -10.73
N TYR A 217 -1.80 -8.05 -9.98
CA TYR A 217 -1.89 -6.79 -9.25
C TYR A 217 -2.08 -7.08 -7.78
N ILE A 218 -1.02 -6.84 -7.01
CA ILE A 218 -1.02 -7.10 -5.57
C ILE A 218 -1.83 -6.05 -4.81
N ASN A 219 -2.55 -6.49 -3.77
CA ASN A 219 -3.19 -5.63 -2.78
C ASN A 219 -2.15 -4.96 -1.87
N GLY A 220 -0.99 -5.59 -1.67
CA GLY A 220 0.12 -5.06 -0.88
C GLY A 220 1.11 -6.15 -0.50
N ILE A 221 2.04 -5.79 0.38
CA ILE A 221 2.96 -6.73 1.03
C ILE A 221 2.89 -6.45 2.53
N SER A 222 2.38 -7.40 3.30
CA SER A 222 2.31 -7.29 4.76
C SER A 222 3.41 -8.14 5.38
N TYR A 223 4.07 -7.62 6.41
CA TYR A 223 5.05 -8.37 7.19
C TYR A 223 4.58 -8.53 8.62
N ALA A 224 4.39 -9.78 9.05
CA ALA A 224 3.99 -10.11 10.41
C ALA A 224 4.55 -11.48 10.78
N ASN A 225 4.91 -11.68 12.05
CA ASN A 225 5.39 -12.96 12.56
C ASN A 225 6.58 -13.56 11.77
N GLY A 226 7.50 -12.70 11.31
CA GLY A 226 8.66 -13.14 10.53
C GLY A 226 8.34 -13.56 9.10
N ARG A 227 7.11 -13.33 8.62
CA ARG A 227 6.65 -13.74 7.28
C ARG A 227 6.14 -12.57 6.46
N LEU A 228 6.48 -12.59 5.18
CA LEU A 228 5.83 -11.77 4.17
C LEU A 228 4.54 -12.46 3.70
N HIS A 229 3.51 -11.66 3.48
CA HIS A 229 2.23 -12.06 2.93
C HIS A 229 1.90 -11.17 1.75
N VAL A 230 1.53 -11.78 0.63
CA VAL A 230 1.14 -11.09 -0.60
C VAL A 230 -0.15 -11.70 -1.10
N SER A 231 -1.13 -10.86 -1.38
CA SER A 231 -2.35 -11.23 -2.08
C SER A 231 -2.58 -10.29 -3.25
N GLY A 232 -3.42 -10.70 -4.18
CA GLY A 232 -3.78 -9.88 -5.32
C GLY A 232 -4.79 -10.56 -6.22
N THR A 233 -5.09 -9.89 -7.32
CA THR A 233 -5.94 -10.40 -8.39
C THR A 233 -5.17 -10.34 -9.70
N TYR A 234 -5.59 -11.14 -10.68
CA TYR A 234 -5.05 -11.05 -12.03
C TYR A 234 -5.92 -10.15 -12.88
N ARG A 235 -5.30 -9.39 -13.79
CA ARG A 235 -6.03 -8.79 -14.92
C ARG A 235 -5.66 -9.51 -16.20
N GLY A 236 -6.64 -10.15 -16.82
CA GLY A 236 -6.44 -10.89 -18.06
C GLY A 236 -6.11 -9.96 -19.22
N PHE A 237 -5.15 -10.37 -20.05
CA PHE A 237 -4.88 -9.65 -21.28
C PHE A 237 -6.03 -9.81 -22.28
N VAL A 238 -6.38 -8.72 -22.94
CA VAL A 238 -7.26 -8.71 -24.10
C VAL A 238 -6.55 -7.93 -25.20
N TRP A 239 -6.37 -8.54 -26.38
CA TRP A 239 -5.67 -7.89 -27.49
C TRP A 239 -6.35 -6.56 -27.84
N TYR A 240 -5.52 -5.56 -28.14
CA TYR A 240 -5.96 -4.25 -28.57
C TYR A 240 -5.07 -3.74 -29.71
N GLU A 241 -5.62 -2.86 -30.56
CA GLU A 241 -4.92 -2.33 -31.72
C GLU A 241 -3.71 -1.48 -31.30
N GLY A 242 -2.51 -1.86 -31.72
CA GLY A 242 -1.26 -1.19 -31.39
C GLY A 242 -0.43 -1.89 -30.32
N VAL A 243 -0.88 -3.01 -29.73
CA VAL A 243 -0.09 -3.73 -28.71
C VAL A 243 1.25 -4.25 -29.22
N ASP A 244 1.34 -4.60 -30.51
CA ASP A 244 2.57 -5.08 -31.14
C ASP A 244 3.50 -3.94 -31.61
N ASP A 245 3.07 -2.69 -31.47
CA ASP A 245 3.89 -1.51 -31.78
C ASP A 245 4.68 -1.09 -30.53
N PRO A 246 6.02 -1.20 -30.52
CA PRO A 246 6.85 -0.86 -29.37
C PRO A 246 6.78 0.63 -28.98
N GLU A 247 6.30 1.50 -29.86
CA GLU A 247 6.10 2.92 -29.57
C GLU A 247 4.69 3.23 -29.02
N ALA A 248 3.78 2.25 -29.00
CA ALA A 248 2.40 2.48 -28.60
C ALA A 248 2.28 2.79 -27.10
N ARG A 249 1.72 3.95 -26.80
CA ARG A 249 1.53 4.48 -25.43
C ARG A 249 0.17 4.13 -24.81
N GLN A 250 -0.63 3.29 -25.46
CA GLN A 250 -1.97 2.97 -24.96
C GLN A 250 -1.95 2.20 -23.64
N HIS A 251 -0.86 1.49 -23.31
CA HIS A 251 -0.71 0.77 -22.05
C HIS A 251 -0.39 1.68 -20.85
N THR A 252 0.02 2.94 -21.08
CA THR A 252 0.37 3.92 -20.04
C THR A 252 -0.78 4.89 -19.72
N VAL A 253 -1.99 4.66 -20.25
CA VAL A 253 -3.18 5.48 -19.93
C VAL A 253 -3.84 4.99 -18.64
N GLN A 254 -4.60 5.84 -17.95
CA GLN A 254 -5.11 5.54 -16.59
C GLN A 254 -5.86 4.21 -16.45
N ALA A 255 -6.77 3.90 -17.38
CA ALA A 255 -7.54 2.66 -17.33
C ALA A 255 -6.81 1.48 -17.99
N GLY A 256 -5.72 1.73 -18.70
CA GLY A 256 -5.15 0.83 -19.69
C GLY A 256 -6.16 0.45 -20.80
N PRO A 257 -5.72 -0.36 -21.78
CA PRO A 257 -6.59 -0.90 -22.82
C PRO A 257 -7.40 -2.12 -22.34
N ASN A 258 -7.05 -2.68 -21.18
CA ASN A 258 -7.81 -3.74 -20.52
C ASN A 258 -8.27 -3.21 -19.17
N GLY A 259 -9.58 -2.97 -19.05
CA GLY A 259 -10.17 -2.40 -17.85
C GLY A 259 -10.36 -3.43 -16.72
N PRO A 260 -10.84 -2.98 -15.56
CA PRO A 260 -11.05 -3.80 -14.38
C PRO A 260 -12.10 -4.92 -14.57
N GLU A 261 -12.94 -4.85 -15.60
CA GLU A 261 -13.84 -5.95 -15.99
C GLU A 261 -13.10 -7.26 -16.30
N ASN A 262 -11.81 -7.16 -16.67
CA ASN A 262 -10.94 -8.30 -16.93
C ASN A 262 -10.20 -8.81 -15.69
N ASN A 263 -10.45 -8.23 -14.51
CA ASN A 263 -9.88 -8.74 -13.26
C ASN A 263 -10.55 -10.07 -12.89
N TYR A 264 -9.79 -11.01 -12.34
CA TYR A 264 -10.25 -12.34 -11.94
C TYR A 264 -9.33 -12.96 -10.88
N ASP A 265 -9.91 -13.89 -10.13
CA ASP A 265 -9.29 -14.65 -9.04
C ASP A 265 -8.71 -13.82 -7.89
N LEU A 266 -8.58 -14.46 -6.74
CA LEU A 266 -7.77 -14.00 -5.62
C LEU A 266 -6.63 -15.00 -5.42
N PHE A 267 -5.39 -14.52 -5.49
CA PHE A 267 -4.20 -15.33 -5.22
C PHE A 267 -3.54 -14.96 -3.90
N TYR A 268 -2.71 -15.87 -3.39
CA TYR A 268 -1.90 -15.64 -2.19
C TYR A 268 -0.54 -16.33 -2.26
N VAL A 269 0.49 -15.60 -1.81
CA VAL A 269 1.87 -16.08 -1.65
C VAL A 269 2.40 -15.63 -0.29
N SER A 270 3.24 -16.44 0.33
CA SER A 270 3.96 -16.05 1.55
C SER A 270 5.45 -16.37 1.47
N SER A 271 6.25 -15.75 2.32
CA SER A 271 7.68 -16.06 2.46
C SER A 271 8.12 -15.97 3.91
N GLY A 272 8.85 -16.97 4.39
CA GLY A 272 9.47 -16.97 5.73
C GLY A 272 10.93 -16.51 5.76
N ASP A 273 11.47 -16.08 4.62
CA ASP A 273 12.90 -15.75 4.45
C ASP A 273 13.09 -14.46 3.64
N LEU A 274 12.17 -13.51 3.84
CA LEU A 274 12.19 -12.16 3.27
C LEU A 274 12.22 -12.14 1.73
N GLY A 275 11.51 -13.09 1.11
CA GLY A 275 11.29 -13.16 -0.32
C GLY A 275 12.30 -14.02 -1.07
N ARG A 276 13.27 -14.67 -0.41
CA ARG A 276 14.18 -15.62 -1.08
C ARG A 276 13.41 -16.80 -1.63
N THR A 277 12.44 -17.28 -0.87
CA THR A 277 11.57 -18.36 -1.27
C THR A 277 10.11 -18.04 -1.00
N LEU A 278 9.24 -18.52 -1.88
CA LEU A 278 7.82 -18.19 -1.93
C LEU A 278 7.00 -19.47 -1.81
N ASP A 279 6.06 -19.52 -0.89
CA ASP A 279 5.22 -20.68 -0.62
C ASP A 279 3.72 -20.33 -0.80
N ASN A 280 2.92 -21.32 -1.19
CA ASN A 280 1.46 -21.20 -1.25
C ASN A 280 0.80 -21.28 0.14
N SER A 281 -0.53 -21.24 0.20
CA SER A 281 -1.26 -21.28 1.47
C SER A 281 -1.05 -22.58 2.28
N ALA A 282 -0.74 -23.69 1.60
CA ALA A 282 -0.46 -24.99 2.21
C ALA A 282 1.00 -25.14 2.67
N GLY A 283 1.85 -24.13 2.44
CA GLY A 283 3.28 -24.17 2.76
C GLY A 283 4.11 -24.94 1.74
N GLU A 284 3.57 -25.19 0.55
CA GLU A 284 4.30 -25.82 -0.55
C GLU A 284 5.06 -24.74 -1.33
N ARG A 285 6.30 -25.04 -1.70
CA ARG A 285 7.18 -24.12 -2.42
C ARG A 285 6.65 -23.83 -3.83
N LEU A 286 6.51 -22.55 -4.16
CA LEU A 286 6.19 -22.03 -5.49
C LEU A 286 7.42 -21.58 -6.27
N ALA A 287 8.39 -20.93 -5.61
CA ALA A 287 9.60 -20.42 -6.26
C ALA A 287 10.76 -20.18 -5.27
N ASN A 288 11.99 -20.31 -5.77
CA ASN A 288 13.22 -19.86 -5.12
C ASN A 288 13.93 -18.78 -5.97
N LEU A 289 13.86 -17.53 -5.53
CA LEU A 289 14.42 -16.39 -6.25
C LEU A 289 15.96 -16.42 -6.29
N GLU A 290 16.61 -17.07 -5.33
CA GLU A 290 18.08 -17.17 -5.28
C GLU A 290 18.66 -17.97 -6.47
N VAL A 291 17.85 -18.84 -7.08
CA VAL A 291 18.23 -19.61 -8.28
C VAL A 291 17.54 -19.08 -9.55
N GLY A 292 16.87 -17.92 -9.46
CA GLY A 292 16.21 -17.25 -10.59
C GLY A 292 14.82 -17.78 -10.95
N GLU A 293 14.18 -18.54 -10.06
CA GLU A 293 12.76 -18.91 -10.22
C GLU A 293 11.84 -17.72 -9.89
N THR A 294 10.56 -17.83 -10.25
CA THR A 294 9.50 -16.85 -10.01
C THR A 294 8.16 -17.56 -9.93
N VAL A 295 7.16 -16.93 -9.29
CA VAL A 295 5.80 -17.48 -9.22
C VAL A 295 5.05 -17.12 -10.51
N PHE A 296 4.63 -18.16 -11.25
CA PHE A 296 3.81 -18.02 -12.46
C PHE A 296 2.31 -18.08 -12.14
N PRO A 297 1.44 -17.50 -12.99
CA PRO A 297 0.00 -17.44 -12.73
C PRO A 297 -0.70 -18.80 -12.65
N ASP A 298 -0.14 -19.83 -13.28
CA ASP A 298 -0.64 -21.20 -13.31
C ASP A 298 -0.05 -22.09 -12.21
N ALA A 299 0.71 -21.51 -11.27
CA ALA A 299 1.37 -22.28 -10.22
C ALA A 299 0.34 -22.99 -9.31
N PRO A 300 0.51 -24.29 -9.01
CA PRO A 300 -0.44 -25.05 -8.21
C PRO A 300 -0.66 -24.47 -6.80
N GLY A 301 -1.91 -24.31 -6.40
CA GLY A 301 -2.29 -23.82 -5.07
C GLY A 301 -2.12 -22.30 -4.85
N LEU A 302 -1.82 -21.54 -5.91
CA LEU A 302 -1.67 -20.09 -5.86
C LEU A 302 -3.02 -19.36 -5.72
N VAL A 303 -4.04 -19.77 -6.48
CA VAL A 303 -5.40 -19.23 -6.40
C VAL A 303 -6.10 -19.77 -5.16
N VAL A 304 -6.51 -18.86 -4.26
CA VAL A 304 -7.19 -19.19 -2.99
C VAL A 304 -8.70 -18.96 -3.04
N CYS A 305 -9.18 -18.17 -3.99
CA CYS A 305 -10.58 -18.06 -4.33
C CYS A 305 -10.73 -17.82 -5.83
N GLU A 306 -11.46 -18.69 -6.52
CA GLU A 306 -11.85 -18.46 -7.91
C GLU A 306 -12.89 -17.35 -7.97
N ILE A 307 -12.62 -16.33 -8.77
CA ILE A 307 -13.49 -15.15 -8.90
C ILE A 307 -13.59 -14.83 -10.40
N PRO A 308 -14.75 -15.02 -11.03
CA PRO A 308 -14.89 -14.79 -12.47
C PRO A 308 -14.60 -13.34 -12.87
N ARG A 309 -14.21 -13.14 -14.14
CA ARG A 309 -14.27 -11.82 -14.80
C ARG A 309 -15.69 -11.24 -14.73
N ASP A 310 -15.81 -9.93 -14.87
CA ASP A 310 -17.07 -9.18 -14.74
C ASP A 310 -17.76 -9.29 -13.36
N SER A 311 -17.14 -9.94 -12.38
CA SER A 311 -17.62 -9.97 -11.00
C SER A 311 -17.38 -8.65 -10.27
N GLY A 312 -16.65 -7.69 -10.86
CA GLY A 312 -16.37 -6.40 -10.23
C GLY A 312 -15.25 -6.42 -9.18
N ILE A 313 -14.49 -7.52 -9.06
CA ILE A 313 -13.24 -7.56 -8.31
C ILE A 313 -12.27 -6.46 -8.75
N MET A 314 -11.68 -5.77 -7.77
CA MET A 314 -10.78 -4.66 -8.02
C MET A 314 -9.34 -5.05 -7.67
N ASN A 315 -8.41 -4.51 -8.44
CA ASN A 315 -6.98 -4.65 -8.16
C ASN A 315 -6.49 -3.58 -7.17
N GLN A 316 -5.44 -3.92 -6.42
CA GLN A 316 -4.77 -3.02 -5.48
C GLN A 316 -5.73 -2.43 -4.42
N GLU A 317 -6.60 -3.26 -3.85
CA GLU A 317 -7.38 -2.90 -2.66
C GLU A 317 -6.46 -2.88 -1.44
N ALA A 318 -6.62 -3.83 -0.52
CA ALA A 318 -5.84 -3.84 0.70
C ALA A 318 -5.76 -5.21 1.35
N GLN A 319 -4.76 -5.35 2.22
CA GLN A 319 -4.51 -6.56 2.99
C GLN A 319 -3.84 -6.23 4.32
N ALA A 320 -4.03 -7.10 5.30
CA ALA A 320 -3.33 -7.04 6.58
C ALA A 320 -3.01 -8.43 7.09
N ALA A 321 -1.82 -8.57 7.68
CA ALA A 321 -1.40 -9.78 8.39
C ALA A 321 -1.44 -9.51 9.89
N ASP A 322 -1.98 -10.44 10.68
CA ASP A 322 -1.99 -10.33 12.13
C ASP A 322 -0.60 -10.63 12.70
N GLY A 323 -0.14 -9.74 13.58
CA GLY A 323 1.08 -9.90 14.38
C GLY A 323 0.94 -10.98 15.45
N GLU A 324 -0.27 -11.43 15.76
CA GLU A 324 -0.55 -12.52 16.70
C GLU A 324 -1.45 -13.57 16.01
N GLY A 325 -1.38 -14.83 16.42
CA GLY A 325 -2.33 -15.85 15.92
C GLY A 325 -2.25 -16.28 14.44
N GLY A 326 -1.48 -15.60 13.57
CA GLY A 326 -1.18 -16.04 12.21
C GLY A 326 -2.32 -15.91 11.19
N TRP A 327 -3.29 -15.02 11.44
CA TRP A 327 -4.38 -14.72 10.50
C TRP A 327 -3.91 -13.74 9.41
N PHE A 328 -4.57 -13.81 8.26
CA PHE A 328 -4.35 -12.89 7.16
C PHE A 328 -5.70 -12.46 6.57
N HIS A 329 -5.84 -11.17 6.29
CA HIS A 329 -7.09 -10.52 5.93
C HIS A 329 -6.91 -9.76 4.61
N VAL A 330 -7.90 -9.86 3.74
CA VAL A 330 -7.95 -9.14 2.47
C VAL A 330 -9.30 -8.44 2.38
N LEU A 331 -9.27 -7.15 2.09
CA LEU A 331 -10.44 -6.41 1.62
C LEU A 331 -10.45 -6.46 0.10
N ASN A 332 -11.56 -6.87 -0.49
CA ASN A 332 -11.82 -6.66 -1.90
C ASN A 332 -13.33 -6.49 -2.13
N ARG A 333 -13.80 -6.62 -3.37
CA ARG A 333 -15.20 -6.46 -3.72
C ARG A 333 -15.64 -7.51 -4.73
N GLU A 334 -16.90 -7.94 -4.63
CA GLU A 334 -17.57 -8.80 -5.62
C GLU A 334 -19.00 -8.29 -5.81
N ASN A 335 -19.44 -8.18 -7.06
CA ASN A 335 -20.77 -7.74 -7.48
C ASN A 335 -21.26 -6.48 -6.75
N GLU A 336 -20.36 -5.49 -6.62
CA GLU A 336 -20.63 -4.25 -5.88
C GLU A 336 -21.01 -4.48 -4.40
N VAL A 337 -20.33 -5.44 -3.77
CA VAL A 337 -20.36 -5.75 -2.34
C VAL A 337 -18.93 -5.77 -1.83
N TRP A 338 -18.66 -5.11 -0.71
CA TRP A 338 -17.38 -5.24 0.00
C TRP A 338 -17.24 -6.64 0.59
N MET A 339 -16.10 -7.27 0.37
CA MET A 339 -15.81 -8.65 0.76
C MET A 339 -14.58 -8.70 1.66
N HIS A 340 -14.71 -9.40 2.78
CA HIS A 340 -13.61 -9.77 3.65
C HIS A 340 -13.23 -11.22 3.34
N TYR A 341 -12.06 -11.43 2.76
CA TYR A 341 -11.45 -12.76 2.66
C TYR A 341 -10.47 -12.90 3.80
N HIS A 342 -10.46 -14.07 4.43
CA HIS A 342 -9.52 -14.32 5.51
C HIS A 342 -8.98 -15.74 5.49
N ARG A 343 -7.70 -15.83 5.82
CA ARG A 343 -6.97 -17.05 6.07
C ARG A 343 -6.75 -17.17 7.57
N ASP A 344 -7.16 -18.29 8.14
CA ASP A 344 -6.85 -18.58 9.55
C ASP A 344 -5.41 -19.07 9.76
N ALA A 345 -5.04 -19.26 11.02
CA ALA A 345 -3.75 -19.80 11.45
C ALA A 345 -3.39 -21.17 10.82
N THR A 346 -4.40 -21.98 10.48
CA THR A 346 -4.22 -23.32 9.90
C THR A 346 -4.09 -23.30 8.38
N GLY A 347 -4.33 -22.14 7.76
CA GLY A 347 -4.25 -21.92 6.32
C GLY A 347 -5.56 -22.13 5.57
N VAL A 348 -6.67 -22.28 6.28
CA VAL A 348 -8.01 -22.39 5.69
C VAL A 348 -8.53 -20.99 5.37
N TRP A 349 -8.95 -20.83 4.11
CA TRP A 349 -9.56 -19.62 3.60
C TRP A 349 -11.08 -19.65 3.74
N ALA A 350 -11.67 -18.48 3.99
CA ALA A 350 -13.09 -18.23 3.88
C ALA A 350 -13.33 -16.77 3.47
N LYS A 351 -14.59 -16.44 3.15
CA LYS A 351 -14.98 -15.07 2.84
C LYS A 351 -16.34 -14.74 3.44
N ALA A 352 -16.57 -13.45 3.67
CA ALA A 352 -17.85 -12.93 4.11
C ALA A 352 -18.10 -11.54 3.51
N ALA A 353 -19.37 -11.22 3.25
CA ALA A 353 -19.76 -9.87 2.87
C ALA A 353 -19.68 -8.92 4.08
N LEU A 354 -19.09 -7.75 3.88
CA LEU A 354 -19.05 -6.70 4.89
C LEU A 354 -20.38 -5.93 4.92
N PRO A 355 -20.88 -5.53 6.11
CA PRO A 355 -21.96 -4.56 6.21
C PRO A 355 -21.49 -3.16 5.81
N GLY A 356 -22.42 -2.25 5.55
CA GLY A 356 -22.13 -0.83 5.31
C GLY A 356 -22.36 -0.40 3.86
N PRO A 357 -21.57 0.59 3.35
CA PRO A 357 -21.76 1.13 2.00
C PRO A 357 -21.48 0.06 0.94
N ARG A 358 -21.91 0.32 -0.29
CA ARG A 358 -21.72 -0.58 -1.42
C ARG A 358 -20.71 0.03 -2.38
N PRO A 359 -19.61 -0.68 -2.72
CA PRO A 359 -18.67 -0.18 -3.70
C PRO A 359 -19.33 -0.11 -5.08
N THR A 360 -18.72 0.62 -5.99
CA THR A 360 -19.03 0.52 -7.43
C THR A 360 -17.92 -0.24 -8.14
N ARG A 361 -18.14 -0.64 -9.40
CA ARG A 361 -17.11 -1.35 -10.19
C ARG A 361 -15.77 -0.62 -10.34
N THR A 362 -15.75 0.71 -10.33
CA THR A 362 -14.54 1.53 -10.53
C THR A 362 -14.35 2.61 -9.46
N GLY A 363 -15.13 2.54 -8.38
CA GLY A 363 -15.05 3.50 -7.29
C GLY A 363 -13.79 3.36 -6.45
N ALA A 364 -13.55 4.36 -5.60
CA ALA A 364 -12.51 4.40 -4.58
C ALA A 364 -12.40 3.06 -3.83
N ARG A 365 -11.16 2.59 -3.73
CA ARG A 365 -10.75 1.41 -2.95
C ARG A 365 -10.73 1.71 -1.46
N GLY A 366 -10.97 0.69 -0.66
CA GLY A 366 -10.92 0.76 0.79
C GLY A 366 -9.57 0.32 1.33
N ASP A 367 -9.51 0.19 2.65
CA ASP A 367 -8.33 -0.34 3.33
C ASP A 367 -8.68 -1.27 4.49
N VAL A 368 -7.75 -2.14 4.86
CA VAL A 368 -7.88 -3.07 5.99
C VAL A 368 -6.61 -3.08 6.83
N ALA A 369 -6.76 -3.03 8.15
CA ALA A 369 -5.65 -3.13 9.10
C ALA A 369 -6.04 -3.97 10.32
N VAL A 370 -5.05 -4.60 10.97
CA VAL A 370 -5.25 -5.31 12.24
C VAL A 370 -4.80 -4.40 13.38
N VAL A 371 -5.65 -4.22 14.38
CA VAL A 371 -5.37 -3.38 15.55
C VAL A 371 -4.50 -4.15 16.55
N PRO A 372 -3.26 -3.69 16.83
CA PRO A 372 -2.33 -4.38 17.71
C PRO A 372 -2.91 -4.70 19.09
N GLY A 373 -2.67 -5.92 19.58
CA GLY A 373 -3.06 -6.37 20.91
C GLY A 373 -4.55 -6.66 21.11
N THR A 374 -5.42 -6.38 20.12
CA THR A 374 -6.88 -6.58 20.25
C THR A 374 -7.42 -7.70 19.36
N GLY A 375 -6.69 -8.11 18.31
CA GLY A 375 -7.17 -9.02 17.27
C GLY A 375 -8.37 -8.48 16.46
N THR A 376 -8.69 -7.19 16.59
CA THR A 376 -9.77 -6.55 15.83
C THR A 376 -9.25 -6.14 14.47
N VAL A 377 -9.97 -6.53 13.43
CA VAL A 377 -9.72 -6.11 12.05
C VAL A 377 -10.57 -4.88 11.76
N LEU A 378 -9.96 -3.83 11.23
CA LEU A 378 -10.64 -2.61 10.83
C LEU A 378 -10.67 -2.50 9.32
N PHE A 379 -11.83 -2.11 8.78
CA PHE A 379 -12.04 -1.84 7.37
C PHE A 379 -12.45 -0.38 7.19
N ALA A 380 -11.72 0.37 6.38
CA ALA A 380 -12.10 1.71 5.94
C ALA A 380 -12.77 1.63 4.57
N LEU A 381 -14.07 1.91 4.53
CA LEU A 381 -14.92 1.69 3.36
C LEU A 381 -15.44 3.02 2.81
N PRO A 382 -14.97 3.46 1.62
CA PRO A 382 -15.56 4.58 0.91
C PRO A 382 -17.01 4.29 0.49
N GLY A 383 -17.83 5.33 0.54
CA GLY A 383 -19.24 5.30 0.15
C GLY A 383 -19.47 4.99 -1.33
N ASN A 384 -18.58 5.48 -2.20
CA ASN A 384 -18.56 5.33 -3.66
C ASN A 384 -19.77 5.86 -4.44
N ARG A 385 -20.94 5.92 -3.81
CA ARG A 385 -22.20 6.48 -4.32
C ARG A 385 -22.59 7.78 -3.62
N ASP A 386 -21.85 8.12 -2.57
CA ASP A 386 -21.89 9.34 -1.79
C ASP A 386 -20.44 9.64 -1.31
N ASP A 387 -20.28 10.72 -0.55
CA ASP A 387 -19.03 11.17 0.05
C ASP A 387 -18.82 10.62 1.48
N SER A 388 -19.51 9.54 1.84
CA SER A 388 -19.35 8.93 3.16
C SER A 388 -18.08 8.08 3.25
N LEU A 389 -17.52 8.00 4.44
CA LEU A 389 -16.42 7.10 4.81
C LEU A 389 -16.80 6.37 6.10
N THR A 390 -16.75 5.04 6.05
CA THR A 390 -17.22 4.18 7.14
C THR A 390 -16.07 3.30 7.67
N LEU A 391 -15.89 3.25 8.98
CA LEU A 391 -15.03 2.26 9.65
C LEU A 391 -15.89 1.10 10.17
N VAL A 392 -15.61 -0.10 9.68
CA VAL A 392 -16.23 -1.34 10.13
C VAL A 392 -15.19 -2.15 10.91
N GLY A 393 -15.55 -2.62 12.09
CA GLY A 393 -14.75 -3.56 12.87
C GLY A 393 -15.22 -4.99 12.68
N ALA A 394 -14.28 -5.93 12.62
CA ALA A 394 -14.53 -7.36 12.68
C ALA A 394 -13.75 -8.00 13.84
N ARG A 395 -14.40 -8.90 14.56
CA ARG A 395 -13.80 -9.67 15.66
C ARG A 395 -14.14 -11.15 15.52
N PRO A 396 -13.35 -12.07 16.09
CA PRO A 396 -13.71 -13.48 16.16
C PRO A 396 -15.10 -13.67 16.77
N SER A 397 -15.93 -14.46 16.09
CA SER A 397 -17.30 -14.78 16.50
C SER A 397 -17.30 -15.70 17.70
N SER A 398 -18.13 -15.38 18.69
CA SER A 398 -18.33 -16.26 19.87
C SER A 398 -19.18 -17.50 19.55
N GLN A 399 -19.85 -17.49 18.40
CA GLN A 399 -20.74 -18.55 17.93
C GLN A 399 -20.18 -19.30 16.72
N SER A 400 -18.89 -19.15 16.42
CA SER A 400 -18.27 -19.87 15.30
C SER A 400 -18.36 -21.38 15.57
N GLY A 401 -19.35 -22.03 14.95
CA GLY A 401 -19.37 -23.48 14.81
C GLY A 401 -18.27 -23.93 13.85
N SER A 402 -18.47 -25.05 13.15
CA SER A 402 -17.54 -25.50 12.11
C SER A 402 -17.60 -24.66 10.81
N ASP A 403 -18.45 -23.64 10.73
CA ASP A 403 -18.64 -22.79 9.55
C ASP A 403 -17.56 -21.69 9.46
N PRO A 404 -16.66 -21.74 8.45
CA PRO A 404 -15.61 -20.74 8.30
C PRO A 404 -16.10 -19.34 7.94
N GLU A 405 -17.28 -19.19 7.32
CA GLU A 405 -17.81 -17.87 6.91
C GLU A 405 -18.40 -17.09 8.10
N ALA A 406 -18.86 -17.80 9.13
CA ALA A 406 -19.41 -17.23 10.36
C ALA A 406 -18.36 -16.93 11.43
N ARG A 407 -17.06 -16.92 11.07
CA ARG A 407 -15.94 -16.73 12.00
C ARG A 407 -15.78 -15.32 12.53
N HIS A 408 -16.41 -14.33 11.92
CA HIS A 408 -16.31 -12.95 12.33
C HIS A 408 -17.69 -12.32 12.58
N GLU A 409 -17.77 -11.50 13.62
CA GLU A 409 -18.89 -10.60 13.86
C GLU A 409 -18.48 -9.18 13.44
N TYR A 410 -19.34 -8.51 12.67
CA TYR A 410 -19.07 -7.18 12.09
C TYR A 410 -19.93 -6.10 12.73
N SER A 411 -19.36 -4.91 12.89
CA SER A 411 -20.08 -3.73 13.38
C SER A 411 -19.51 -2.44 12.82
N GLU A 412 -20.39 -1.50 12.46
CA GLU A 412 -19.99 -0.12 12.17
C GLU A 412 -19.47 0.53 13.45
N LEU A 413 -18.25 1.07 13.40
CA LEU A 413 -17.59 1.73 14.53
C LEU A 413 -17.61 3.25 14.41
N TRP A 414 -17.58 3.75 13.17
CA TRP A 414 -17.59 5.17 12.87
C TRP A 414 -18.04 5.42 11.44
N ARG A 415 -18.73 6.54 11.22
CA ARG A 415 -19.10 7.03 9.90
C ARG A 415 -19.15 8.55 9.89
N ALA A 416 -18.67 9.16 8.81
CA ALA A 416 -18.87 10.57 8.51
C ALA A 416 -18.96 10.80 6.99
N ASP A 417 -19.48 11.96 6.62
CA ASP A 417 -19.57 12.43 5.24
C ASP A 417 -18.44 13.43 4.93
N GLY A 418 -18.31 13.83 3.66
CA GLY A 418 -17.33 14.83 3.23
C GLY A 418 -15.94 14.27 2.87
N PHE A 419 -15.84 13.01 2.44
CA PHE A 419 -14.57 12.36 2.06
C PHE A 419 -14.62 11.78 0.64
N SER A 420 -13.50 11.84 -0.08
CA SER A 420 -13.38 11.25 -1.42
C SER A 420 -12.04 10.58 -1.71
N GLY A 421 -11.20 10.36 -0.69
CA GLY A 421 -9.95 9.62 -0.79
C GLY A 421 -10.13 8.11 -0.84
N GLU A 422 -9.07 7.39 -1.21
CA GLU A 422 -8.92 5.98 -0.88
C GLU A 422 -8.17 5.98 0.45
N PRO A 423 -8.82 5.58 1.56
CA PRO A 423 -8.24 5.70 2.89
C PRO A 423 -7.02 4.78 3.04
N GLN A 424 -6.12 5.14 3.95
CA GLN A 424 -5.08 4.25 4.45
C GLN A 424 -5.03 4.28 5.97
N LEU A 425 -5.14 3.12 6.59
CA LEU A 425 -5.16 2.88 8.02
C LEU A 425 -3.75 2.56 8.52
N GLU A 426 -3.34 3.28 9.55
CA GLU A 426 -2.09 3.06 10.26
C GLU A 426 -2.41 2.87 11.75
N PRO A 427 -2.60 1.61 12.21
CA PRO A 427 -2.73 1.32 13.62
C PRO A 427 -1.35 1.26 14.30
N PHE A 428 -1.24 1.83 15.50
CA PHE A 428 0.03 1.85 16.24
C PHE A 428 -0.21 1.90 17.75
N VAL A 429 0.81 1.51 18.52
CA VAL A 429 0.84 1.67 19.97
C VAL A 429 1.81 2.79 20.31
N SER A 430 1.35 3.76 21.09
CA SER A 430 2.19 4.86 21.57
C SER A 430 1.77 5.29 22.97
N GLY A 431 2.74 5.54 23.86
CA GLY A 431 2.45 5.91 25.25
C GLY A 431 1.55 4.90 26.00
N GLY A 432 1.62 3.61 25.63
CA GLY A 432 0.78 2.55 26.18
C GLY A 432 -0.69 2.57 25.74
N LYS A 433 -1.04 3.36 24.71
CA LYS A 433 -2.37 3.42 24.12
C LYS A 433 -2.34 2.91 22.70
N THR A 434 -3.39 2.18 22.32
CA THR A 434 -3.60 1.76 20.94
C THR A 434 -4.38 2.83 20.19
N MET A 435 -3.85 3.24 19.06
CA MET A 435 -4.34 4.33 18.22
C MET A 435 -4.49 3.85 16.79
N VAL A 436 -5.37 4.49 16.05
CA VAL A 436 -5.50 4.30 14.60
C VAL A 436 -5.52 5.67 13.96
N SER A 437 -4.58 5.91 13.05
CA SER A 437 -4.65 7.06 12.15
C SER A 437 -5.16 6.62 10.78
N MET A 438 -5.88 7.50 10.09
CA MET A 438 -6.36 7.26 8.73
C MET A 438 -5.97 8.43 7.83
N PHE A 439 -5.13 8.18 6.84
CA PHE A 439 -4.78 9.13 5.80
C PHE A 439 -5.85 9.10 4.70
N THR A 440 -6.39 10.26 4.33
CA THR A 440 -7.41 10.38 3.28
C THR A 440 -7.47 11.84 2.78
N ARG A 441 -8.51 12.19 2.01
CA ARG A 441 -8.83 13.57 1.64
C ARG A 441 -10.30 13.89 1.78
N THR A 442 -10.58 15.17 2.02
CA THR A 442 -11.95 15.71 2.09
C THR A 442 -12.54 15.97 0.70
N GLU A 443 -13.86 15.99 0.61
CA GLU A 443 -14.64 16.39 -0.57
C GLU A 443 -15.44 17.67 -0.29
N GLU A 444 -14.72 18.77 -0.14
CA GLU A 444 -15.29 20.10 0.04
C GLU A 444 -14.95 21.01 -1.16
N LYS A 445 -15.47 22.25 -1.17
CA LYS A 445 -15.09 23.25 -2.19
C LYS A 445 -13.57 23.39 -2.30
N GLU A 446 -12.88 23.43 -1.16
CA GLU A 446 -11.42 23.31 -1.05
C GLU A 446 -11.05 21.95 -0.44
N ARG A 447 -10.61 21.00 -1.27
CA ARG A 447 -10.20 19.69 -0.78
C ARG A 447 -8.91 19.78 0.03
N ARG A 448 -8.80 18.96 1.07
CA ARG A 448 -7.63 18.88 1.93
C ARG A 448 -7.14 17.44 2.00
N VAL A 449 -5.82 17.24 1.99
CA VAL A 449 -5.20 16.00 2.43
C VAL A 449 -5.22 16.02 3.96
N VAL A 450 -5.77 14.97 4.58
CA VAL A 450 -6.03 14.95 6.02
C VAL A 450 -5.60 13.63 6.66
N VAL A 451 -5.31 13.70 7.96
CA VAL A 451 -5.18 12.54 8.83
C VAL A 451 -6.25 12.59 9.91
N LEU A 452 -7.06 11.54 9.98
CA LEU A 452 -8.05 11.35 11.04
C LEU A 452 -7.46 10.46 12.13
N ASP A 453 -7.62 10.82 13.39
CA ASP A 453 -7.05 10.08 14.52
C ASP A 453 -8.14 9.52 15.42
N PHE A 454 -7.97 8.26 15.81
CA PHE A 454 -8.90 7.52 16.66
C PHE A 454 -8.14 6.88 17.82
N ALA A 455 -8.69 6.97 19.03
CA ALA A 455 -8.30 6.12 20.13
C ALA A 455 -9.08 4.80 20.05
N VAL A 456 -8.39 3.69 20.33
CA VAL A 456 -9.02 2.41 20.58
C VAL A 456 -9.22 2.29 22.08
N ASP A 457 -10.46 2.48 22.54
CA ASP A 457 -10.78 2.32 23.95
C ASP A 457 -11.00 0.81 24.21
N GLU A 458 -10.12 0.19 25.00
CA GLU A 458 -10.40 -1.14 25.59
C GLU A 458 -11.60 -0.98 26.53
N ASP A 459 -12.60 -1.86 26.42
CA ASP A 459 -13.73 -1.83 27.35
C ASP A 459 -13.19 -1.98 28.78
N GLY A 460 -13.36 -0.92 29.58
CA GLY A 460 -13.13 -0.97 31.02
C GLY A 460 -14.03 -2.04 31.64
N ASN A 461 -13.40 -2.93 32.40
CA ASN A 461 -14.05 -4.00 33.17
C ASN A 461 -15.16 -3.47 34.09
#